data_AF-A0A5C6A706-F1
#
_entry.id   AF-A0A5C6A706-F1
#
_cell.length_a   1.000
_cell.length_b   1.000
_cell.length_c   1.000
_cell.angle_alpha   90.00
_cell.angle_beta   90.00
_cell.angle_gamma   90.00
#
_symmetry.space_group_name_H-M   'P 1'
#
loop_
_entity.id
_entity.type
_entity.pdbx_description
1 polymer ?
#
loop_
_entity_poly.entity_id
_entity_poly.type
_entity_poly.pdbx_seq_one_letter_code
_entity_poly.pdbx_strand_id
1 'polypeptide(L)'
;MPKEVPTKRVQRRIDVTEYGIDFNAILEEIRPHLSGSHAEIGQKANMPATSVCNSLNGSVKLSLGMLASLAHASGGKLVVAYKPPKKRASTKQGEDR
;
A
#
# COMPACT_ATOMS: atom_id res chain seq x y z
N MET A 1 -17.05 33.89 27.97
CA MET A 1 -16.75 33.34 26.63
C MET A 1 -16.49 31.84 26.78
N PRO A 2 -17.30 30.94 26.20
CA PRO A 2 -17.01 29.51 26.25
C PRO A 2 -15.80 29.21 25.38
N LYS A 3 -14.81 28.51 25.94
CA LYS A 3 -13.61 28.06 25.23
C LYS A 3 -13.99 26.84 24.37
N GLU A 4 -13.80 26.94 23.07
CA GLU A 4 -13.94 25.81 22.15
C GLU A 4 -12.98 24.69 22.56
N VAL A 5 -13.52 23.50 22.82
CA VAL A 5 -12.72 22.30 23.12
C VAL A 5 -12.22 21.75 21.78
N PRO A 6 -10.90 21.60 21.56
CA PRO A 6 -10.41 21.04 20.32
C PRO A 6 -10.80 19.55 20.28
N THR A 7 -11.75 19.19 19.42
CA THR A 7 -12.07 17.80 19.11
C THR A 7 -10.86 17.15 18.46
N LYS A 8 -10.09 16.43 19.28
CA LYS A 8 -8.93 15.64 18.88
C LYS A 8 -9.39 14.65 17.81
N ARG A 9 -9.09 14.92 16.52
CA ARG A 9 -9.31 13.96 15.44
C ARG A 9 -8.46 12.73 15.73
N VAL A 10 -9.09 11.69 16.27
CA VAL A 10 -8.45 10.38 16.40
C VAL A 10 -8.30 9.84 14.98
N GLN A 11 -7.12 10.01 14.39
CA GLN A 11 -6.75 9.32 13.16
C GLN A 11 -6.78 7.82 13.46
N ARG A 12 -7.88 7.16 13.14
CA ARG A 12 -7.95 5.70 13.18
C ARG A 12 -6.96 5.19 12.14
N ARG A 13 -5.91 4.53 12.60
CA ARG A 13 -5.00 3.81 11.70
C ARG A 13 -5.80 2.68 11.07
N ILE A 14 -5.93 2.71 9.75
CA ILE A 14 -6.56 1.64 8.99
C ILE A 14 -5.62 0.44 9.05
N ASP A 15 -6.13 -0.70 9.51
CA ASP A 15 -5.48 -1.97 9.27
C ASP A 15 -5.88 -2.47 7.88
N VAL A 16 -4.90 -2.59 6.99
CA VAL A 16 -5.12 -2.96 5.59
C VAL A 16 -5.33 -4.47 5.43
N THR A 17 -4.93 -5.26 6.43
CA THR A 17 -5.12 -6.72 6.45
C THR A 17 -6.60 -7.09 6.53
N GLU A 18 -7.42 -6.26 7.19
CA GLU A 18 -8.90 -6.39 7.22
C GLU A 18 -9.52 -6.34 5.82
N TYR A 19 -8.81 -5.76 4.84
CA TYR A 19 -9.22 -5.66 3.44
C TYR A 19 -8.51 -6.67 2.54
N GLY A 20 -7.80 -7.65 3.12
CA GLY A 20 -7.07 -8.69 2.39
C GLY A 20 -5.76 -8.20 1.75
N ILE A 21 -5.24 -7.05 2.17
CA ILE A 21 -3.97 -6.53 1.66
C ILE A 21 -2.86 -6.87 2.66
N ASP A 22 -2.01 -7.82 2.30
CA ASP A 22 -0.85 -8.21 3.10
C ASP A 22 0.45 -7.63 2.52
N PHE A 23 0.96 -6.60 3.18
CA PHE A 23 2.21 -5.95 2.78
C PHE A 23 3.44 -6.83 3.00
N ASN A 24 3.44 -7.73 3.98
CA ASN A 24 4.57 -8.62 4.21
C ASN A 24 4.62 -9.69 3.11
N ALA A 25 3.47 -10.27 2.75
CA ALA A 25 3.41 -11.23 1.63
C ALA A 25 3.92 -10.61 0.33
N ILE A 26 3.50 -9.38 0.00
CA ILE A 26 4.00 -8.65 -1.18
C ILE A 26 5.51 -8.41 -1.08
N LEU A 27 6.04 -8.09 0.10
CA LEU A 27 7.48 -7.90 0.28
C LEU A 27 8.25 -9.20 0.04
N GLU A 28 7.76 -10.35 0.53
CA GLU A 28 8.37 -11.65 0.29
C GLU A 28 8.42 -12.01 -1.20
N GLU A 29 7.41 -11.61 -1.98
CA GLU A 29 7.44 -11.77 -3.44
C GLU A 29 8.50 -10.87 -4.11
N ILE A 30 8.71 -9.65 -3.61
CA ILE A 30 9.70 -8.71 -4.16
C ILE A 30 11.13 -9.13 -3.80
N ARG A 31 11.36 -9.62 -2.58
CA ARG A 31 12.67 -9.95 -2.02
C ARG A 31 13.61 -10.75 -2.94
N PRO A 32 13.22 -11.87 -3.56
CA PRO A 32 14.12 -12.66 -4.40
C PRO A 32 14.59 -11.92 -5.66
N HIS A 33 13.91 -10.85 -6.05
CA HIS A 33 14.26 -10.03 -7.22
C HIS A 33 15.12 -8.81 -6.87
N LEU A 34 15.30 -8.51 -5.57
CA LEU A 34 16.23 -7.48 -5.14
C LEU A 34 17.66 -8.02 -5.24
N SER A 35 18.54 -7.21 -5.83
CA SER A 35 19.94 -7.57 -6.02
C SER A 35 20.86 -6.41 -5.62
N GLY A 36 21.99 -6.78 -5.02
CA GLY A 36 22.99 -5.85 -4.50
C GLY A 36 22.84 -5.57 -3.01
N SER A 37 23.66 -4.64 -2.52
CA SER A 37 23.65 -4.12 -1.17
C SER A 37 22.42 -3.25 -0.89
N HIS A 38 22.10 -3.03 0.38
CA HIS A 38 21.03 -2.11 0.78
C HIS A 38 21.24 -0.68 0.26
N ALA A 39 22.50 -0.25 0.06
CA ALA A 39 22.81 1.05 -0.53
C ALA A 39 22.44 1.12 -2.01
N GLU A 40 22.77 0.09 -2.79
CA GLU A 40 22.42 0.01 -4.22
C GLU A 40 20.91 -0.11 -4.42
N ILE A 41 20.25 -0.94 -3.61
CA ILE A 41 18.78 -1.05 -3.60
C ILE A 41 18.17 0.30 -3.25
N GLY A 42 18.70 0.98 -2.22
CA GLY A 42 18.24 2.30 -1.79
C GLY A 42 18.35 3.34 -2.91
N GLN A 43 19.45 3.37 -3.65
CA GLN A 43 19.62 4.27 -4.80
C GLN A 43 18.55 4.02 -5.88
N LYS A 44 18.31 2.76 -6.25
CA LYS A 44 17.26 2.40 -7.23
C LYS A 44 15.85 2.71 -6.72
N ALA A 45 15.60 2.50 -5.43
CA ALA A 45 14.31 2.70 -4.78
C ALA A 45 14.05 4.18 -4.41
N ASN A 46 15.04 5.06 -4.55
CA ASN A 46 15.05 6.41 -3.99
C ASN A 46 14.76 6.41 -2.47
N MET A 47 15.40 5.51 -1.74
CA MET A 47 15.25 5.31 -0.29
C MET A 47 16.63 5.29 0.40
N PRO A 48 16.74 5.79 1.64
CA PRO A 48 17.94 5.59 2.44
C PRO A 48 18.23 4.09 2.66
N ALA A 49 19.50 3.70 2.65
CA ALA A 49 19.91 2.31 2.89
C ALA A 49 19.38 1.75 4.21
N THR A 50 19.33 2.58 5.26
CA THR A 50 18.74 2.22 6.56
C THR A 50 17.26 1.92 6.46
N SER A 51 16.51 2.68 5.65
CA SER A 51 15.09 2.43 5.42
C SER A 51 14.87 1.12 4.68
N VAL A 52 15.70 0.81 3.68
CA VAL A 52 15.68 -0.50 2.99
C VAL A 52 15.94 -1.63 3.98
N CYS A 53 17.02 -1.54 4.75
CA CYS A 53 17.39 -2.52 5.78
C CYS A 53 16.25 -2.78 6.78
N ASN A 54 15.70 -1.71 7.35
CA ASN A 54 14.60 -1.81 8.32
C ASN A 54 13.34 -2.43 7.71
N SER A 55 13.05 -2.14 6.44
CA SER A 55 11.91 -2.70 5.73
C SER A 55 12.10 -4.19 5.48
N LEU A 56 13.28 -4.58 5.00
CA LEU A 56 13.63 -5.98 4.73
C LEU A 56 13.74 -6.81 6.01
N ASN A 57 14.13 -6.23 7.14
CA ASN A 57 14.18 -6.92 8.43
C ASN A 57 12.84 -6.93 9.18
N GLY A 58 11.78 -6.30 8.63
CA GLY A 58 10.49 -6.17 9.29
C GLY A 58 10.51 -5.29 10.55
N SER A 59 11.54 -4.46 10.73
CA SER A 59 11.69 -3.59 11.90
C SER A 59 10.80 -2.35 11.86
N VAL A 60 10.17 -2.08 10.71
CA VAL A 60 9.22 -0.96 10.51
C VAL A 60 7.95 -1.44 9.84
N LYS A 61 6.84 -0.76 10.14
CA LYS A 61 5.58 -1.00 9.43
C LYS A 61 5.73 -0.60 7.96
N LEU A 62 5.46 -1.54 7.07
CA LEU A 62 5.50 -1.30 5.64
C LEU A 62 4.38 -0.35 5.20
N SER A 63 4.67 0.45 4.18
CA SER A 63 3.68 1.30 3.51
C SER A 63 3.62 0.95 2.02
N LEU A 64 2.49 1.31 1.38
CA LEU A 64 2.32 1.09 -0.05
C LEU A 64 3.43 1.77 -0.88
N GLY A 65 3.83 2.98 -0.50
CA GLY A 65 4.90 3.71 -1.18
C GLY A 65 6.25 3.00 -1.09
N MET A 66 6.60 2.47 0.09
CA MET A 66 7.83 1.69 0.26
C MET A 66 7.82 0.41 -0.60
N LEU A 67 6.71 -0.32 -0.63
CA LEU A 67 6.58 -1.51 -1.47
C LEU A 67 6.71 -1.17 -2.95
N ALA A 68 6.10 -0.07 -3.40
CA ALA A 68 6.21 0.39 -4.78
C ALA A 68 7.66 0.75 -5.14
N SER A 69 8.37 1.45 -4.25
CA SER A 69 9.80 1.77 -4.42
C SER A 69 10.68 0.53 -4.50
N LEU A 70 10.46 -0.47 -3.63
CA LEU A 70 11.22 -1.72 -3.65
C LEU A 70 10.89 -2.56 -4.89
N ALA A 71 9.63 -2.64 -5.30
CA ALA A 71 9.23 -3.29 -6.54
C ALA A 71 9.87 -2.63 -7.77
N HIS A 72 9.98 -1.30 -7.79
CA HIS A 72 10.69 -0.59 -8.85
C HIS A 72 12.19 -0.94 -8.85
N ALA A 73 12.82 -0.98 -7.67
CA ALA A 73 14.24 -1.32 -7.54
C ALA A 73 14.57 -2.75 -7.95
N SER A 74 13.61 -3.69 -7.87
CA SER A 74 13.74 -5.05 -8.39
C SER A 74 13.50 -5.17 -9.89
N GLY A 75 13.21 -4.06 -10.60
CA GLY A 75 12.86 -4.05 -12.01
C GLY A 75 11.39 -4.38 -12.30
N GLY A 76 10.58 -4.58 -11.26
CA GLY A 76 9.14 -4.80 -11.35
C GLY A 76 8.32 -3.51 -11.17
N LYS A 77 7.03 -3.70 -10.87
CA LYS A 77 6.12 -2.62 -10.48
C LYS A 77 4.97 -3.17 -9.64
N LEU A 78 4.54 -2.39 -8.64
CA LEU A 78 3.33 -2.68 -7.88
C LEU A 78 2.12 -2.05 -8.59
N VAL A 79 1.08 -2.85 -8.87
CA VAL A 79 -0.16 -2.37 -9.51
C VAL A 79 -1.30 -2.42 -8.51
N VAL A 80 -1.85 -1.25 -8.19
CA VAL A 80 -3.04 -1.12 -7.34
C VAL A 80 -4.20 -0.64 -8.21
N ALA A 81 -5.24 -1.47 -8.33
CA ALA A 81 -6.39 -1.17 -9.19
C ALA A 81 -7.69 -1.26 -8.39
N TYR A 82 -8.52 -0.21 -8.50
CA TYR A 82 -9.88 -0.23 -7.99
C TYR A 82 -10.81 -0.90 -9.00
N LYS A 83 -11.63 -1.84 -8.54
CA LYS A 83 -12.66 -2.49 -9.35
C LYS A 83 -14.04 -2.01 -8.87
N PRO A 84 -14.75 -1.15 -9.63
CA PRO A 84 -16.08 -0.71 -9.24
C PRO A 84 -17.07 -1.88 -9.28
N PRO A 85 -18.13 -1.85 -8.45
CA PRO A 85 -19.20 -2.83 -8.54
C PRO A 85 -19.82 -2.77 -9.94
N LYS A 86 -20.07 -3.94 -10.56
CA LYS A 86 -20.82 -4.00 -11.82
C LYS A 86 -22.18 -3.35 -11.57
N LYS A 87 -22.49 -2.25 -12.27
CA LYS A 87 -23.85 -1.69 -12.27
C LYS A 87 -24.80 -2.83 -12.60
N ARG A 88 -25.70 -3.19 -11.69
CA ARG A 88 -26.83 -4.06 -12.05
C ARG A 88 -27.53 -3.32 -13.18
N ALA A 89 -27.58 -3.93 -14.37
CA ALA A 89 -28.42 -3.43 -15.44
C ALA A 89 -29.81 -3.27 -14.81
N SER A 90 -30.33 -2.06 -14.79
CA SER A 90 -31.70 -1.79 -14.42
C SER A 90 -32.55 -2.65 -15.34
N THR A 91 -33.10 -3.73 -14.79
CA THR A 91 -34.21 -4.45 -15.41
C THR A 91 -35.24 -3.37 -15.73
N LYS A 92 -35.46 -3.09 -17.02
CA LYS A 92 -36.62 -2.33 -17.47
C LYS A 92 -37.84 -3.17 -17.11
N GLN A 93 -38.29 -3.05 -15.86
CA GLN A 93 -39.69 -3.26 -15.49
C GLN A 93 -40.35 -1.89 -15.61
N GLY A 94 -41.14 -1.78 -16.66
CA GLY A 94 -41.90 -0.63 -17.13
C GLY A 94 -42.55 -1.12 -18.41
N GLU A 95 -43.62 -1.91 -18.34
CA GLU A 95 -45.00 -1.50 -18.05
C GLU A 95 -45.70 -1.04 -19.34
N ASP A 96 -46.88 -1.64 -19.55
CA ASP A 96 -47.98 -1.23 -20.43
C ASP A 96 -47.85 -1.29 -21.97
N ARG A 97 -48.33 -2.39 -22.57
CA ARG A 97 -49.65 -2.47 -23.26
C ARG A 97 -49.78 -3.74 -24.11
#